data_AF-A0A941W2S0-F1
#
_entry.id   AF-A0A941W2S0-F1
#
_cell.length_a   1.000
_cell.length_b   1.000
_cell.length_c   1.000
_cell.angle_alpha   90.00
_cell.angle_beta   90.00
_cell.angle_gamma   90.00
#
_symmetry.space_group_name_H-M   'P 1'
#
loop_
_entity.id
_entity.type
_entity.pdbx_description
1 polymer ?
#
loop_
_entity_poly.entity_id
_entity_poly.type
_entity_poly.pdbx_seq_one_letter_code
_entity_poly.pdbx_strand_id
1 'polypeptide(L)' 'MVPKRIIIIGAVASGTKTAAKARREDPFAKITLITEEAEISYASCGTPYFISDIIKDSH' A
#
# COMPACT_ATOMS: atom_id res chain seq x y z
N MET A 1 -0.88 -9.12 -27.12
CA MET A 1 -1.78 -9.28 -25.95
C MET A 1 -1.92 -7.94 -25.27
N VAL A 2 -3.14 -7.49 -24.94
CA VAL A 2 -3.36 -6.19 -24.28
C VAL A 2 -3.17 -6.36 -22.78
N PRO A 3 -2.31 -5.54 -22.11
CA PRO A 3 -2.08 -5.65 -20.68
C PRO A 3 -3.35 -5.31 -19.89
N LYS A 4 -3.61 -6.08 -18.82
CA LYS A 4 -4.74 -5.79 -17.91
C LYS A 4 -4.55 -4.42 -17.26
N ARG A 5 -5.65 -3.67 -17.13
CA ARG A 5 -5.67 -2.40 -16.38
C ARG A 5 -6.41 -2.62 -15.06
N ILE A 6 -5.76 -2.34 -13.95
CA ILE A 6 -6.27 -2.58 -12.61
C ILE A 6 -6.26 -1.24 -11.87
N ILE A 7 -7.43 -0.79 -11.41
CA ILE A 7 -7.56 0.41 -10.58
C ILE A 7 -7.94 -0.05 -9.17
N ILE A 8 -7.20 0.44 -8.17
CA ILE A 8 -7.38 0.12 -6.76
C ILE A 8 -7.67 1.42 -6.03
N ILE A 9 -8.79 1.48 -5.30
CA ILE A 9 -9.18 2.63 -4.48
C ILE A 9 -8.84 2.33 -3.01
N GLY A 10 -8.06 3.20 -2.39
CA GLY A 10 -7.44 3.02 -1.07
C GLY A 10 -6.06 2.38 -1.17
N ALA A 11 -5.06 2.93 -0.45
CA ALA A 11 -3.65 2.51 -0.54
C ALA A 11 -2.96 2.32 0.82
N VAL A 12 -3.73 2.07 1.88
CA VAL A 12 -3.17 1.85 3.23
C VAL A 12 -2.68 0.41 3.37
N ALA A 13 -3.57 -0.53 3.71
CA ALA A 13 -3.18 -1.92 3.99
C ALA A 13 -3.58 -2.89 2.87
N SER A 14 -4.86 -2.98 2.54
CA SER A 14 -5.36 -3.96 1.54
C SER A 14 -5.00 -3.54 0.12
N GLY A 15 -5.06 -2.25 -0.21
CA GLY A 15 -4.79 -1.77 -1.57
C GLY A 15 -3.36 -2.03 -2.04
N THR A 16 -2.37 -1.77 -1.19
CA THR A 16 -0.95 -2.03 -1.45
C THR A 16 -0.65 -3.53 -1.54
N LYS A 17 -1.27 -4.35 -0.68
CA LYS A 17 -1.18 -5.82 -0.76
C LYS A 17 -1.76 -6.36 -2.07
N THR A 18 -2.92 -5.86 -2.48
CA THR A 18 -3.57 -6.24 -3.74
C THR A 18 -2.73 -5.82 -4.94
N ALA A 19 -2.19 -4.60 -4.95
CA ALA A 19 -1.29 -4.13 -6.00
C ALA A 19 -0.03 -4.99 -6.11
N ALA A 20 0.60 -5.31 -4.97
CA ALA A 20 1.80 -6.14 -4.95
C ALA A 20 1.52 -7.56 -5.46
N LYS A 21 0.37 -8.15 -5.08
CA LYS A 21 -0.06 -9.46 -5.59
C LYS A 21 -0.36 -9.42 -7.09
N ALA A 22 -1.08 -8.39 -7.56
CA ALA A 22 -1.39 -8.21 -8.97
C ALA A 22 -0.12 -8.08 -9.83
N ARG A 23 0.90 -7.36 -9.38
CA ARG A 23 2.20 -7.26 -10.08
C ARG A 23 2.93 -8.60 -10.14
N ARG A 24 2.84 -9.43 -9.09
CA ARG A 24 3.47 -10.76 -9.07
C ARG A 24 2.78 -11.75 -10.02
N GLU A 25 1.46 -11.62 -10.21
CA GLU A 25 0.69 -12.50 -11.10
C GLU A 25 0.73 -12.07 -12.56
N ASP A 26 0.80 -10.76 -12.81
CA ASP A 26 0.91 -10.19 -14.15
C ASP A 26 1.95 -9.05 -14.16
N PRO A 27 3.20 -9.36 -14.54
CA PRO A 27 4.27 -8.37 -14.65
C PRO A 27 3.96 -7.24 -15.63
N PHE A 28 3.04 -7.44 -16.58
CA PHE A 28 2.68 -6.47 -17.61
C PHE A 28 1.41 -5.69 -17.27
N ALA A 29 0.69 -6.04 -16.19
CA ALA A 29 -0.49 -5.30 -15.76
C ALA A 29 -0.16 -3.83 -15.49
N LYS A 30 -1.03 -2.93 -15.96
CA LYS A 30 -1.02 -1.51 -15.61
C LYS A 30 -1.86 -1.33 -14.35
N ILE A 31 -1.21 -1.08 -13.22
CA ILE A 31 -1.85 -0.98 -11.91
C ILE A 31 -1.80 0.48 -11.46
N THR A 32 -2.94 1.04 -11.08
CA THR A 32 -3.07 2.41 -10.57
C THR A 32 -3.75 2.37 -9.21
N LEU A 33 -3.08 2.89 -8.18
CA LEU A 33 -3.67 3.11 -6.87
C LEU A 33 -4.13 4.56 -6.76
N ILE A 34 -5.34 4.76 -6.23
CA ILE A 34 -5.92 6.07 -5.97
C ILE A 34 -6.29 6.12 -4.49
N THR A 35 -5.79 7.12 -3.77
CA THR A 35 -6.07 7.32 -2.35
C THR A 35 -6.21 8.82 -2.09
N GLU A 36 -7.03 9.19 -1.10
CA GLU A 36 -7.13 10.58 -0.61
C GLU A 36 -6.05 10.90 0.43
N GLU A 37 -5.48 9.86 1.04
CA GLU A 37 -4.49 9.96 2.10
C GLU A 37 -3.11 10.38 1.54
N ALA A 38 -2.42 11.28 2.24
CA ALA A 38 -1.10 11.76 1.84
C ALA A 38 -0.01 10.67 1.97
N GLU A 39 -0.18 9.76 2.92
CA GLU A 39 0.72 8.62 3.15
C GLU A 39 0.05 7.31 2.74
N ILE A 40 0.85 6.41 2.14
CA ILE A 40 0.42 5.07 1.78
C ILE A 40 1.22 4.05 2.59
N SER A 41 0.64 2.89 2.85
CA SER A 41 1.36 1.79 3.53
C SER A 41 1.93 2.12 4.92
N TYR A 42 1.33 3.06 5.67
CA TYR A 42 1.72 3.31 7.05
C TYR A 42 1.17 2.23 8.01
N ALA A 43 1.87 2.02 9.12
CA ALA A 43 1.49 1.07 10.14
C ALA A 43 0.56 1.72 11.18
N SER A 44 -0.75 1.80 10.90
CA SER A 44 -1.74 2.28 11.87
C SER A 44 -1.69 1.52 13.21
N CYS A 45 -1.46 0.20 13.18
CA CYS A 45 -1.32 -0.61 14.39
C CYS A 45 -0.02 -0.32 15.17
N GLY A 46 1.00 0.25 14.51
CA GLY A 46 2.29 0.61 15.11
C GLY A 46 2.28 1.98 15.80
N THR A 47 1.35 2.86 15.41
CA THR A 47 1.25 4.23 15.93
C THR A 47 1.19 4.33 17.47
N PRO A 48 0.43 3.47 18.19
CA PRO A 48 0.40 3.53 19.66
C PRO A 48 1.76 3.25 20.31
N TYR A 49 2.58 2.41 19.69
CA TYR A 49 3.92 2.07 20.18
C TYR A 49 4.95 3.19 19.95
N PHE A 50 4.74 3.96 18.88
CA PHE A 50 5.52 5.17 18.62
C PHE A 50 5.19 6.26 19.66
N ILE A 51 3.90 6.49 19.94
CA ILE A 51 3.45 7.49 20.93
C ILE A 51 3.90 7.11 22.36
N SER A 52 3.99 5.82 22.67
CA SER A 52 4.45 5.33 23.98
C SER A 52 5.98 5.26 24.11
N ASP A 53 6.73 5.76 23.12
CA ASP A 53 8.21 5.79 23.09
C ASP A 53 8.86 4.38 23.20
N ILE A 54 8.08 3.34 22.90
CA ILE A 54 8.53 1.94 22.85
C ILE A 54 9.26 1.67 21.52
N ILE A 55 8.75 2.25 20.44
CA ILE A 55 9.38 2.21 19.12
C ILE A 55 9.94 3.61 18.84
N LYS A 56 11.26 3.72 18.93
CA LYS A 56 11.96 4.93 18.49
C LYS A 56 12.03 4.94 16.97
N ASP A 57 11.74 6.11 16.40
CA ASP A 57 11.84 6.31 14.96
C ASP A 57 13.21 5.85 14.47
N SER A 58 13.22 5.01 13.45
CA SER A 58 14.45 4.58 12.77
C SER A 58 14.47 5.24 11.40
N HIS A 59 14.44 6.58 11.42
CA HIS A 59 14.58 7.43 10.25
C HIS A 59 15.95 8.09 10.23
#